data_AF-A0ABD0QGR9-F1
#
_entry.id   AF-A0ABD0QGR9-F1
#
_cell.length_a   1.000
_cell.length_b   1.000
_cell.length_c   1.000
_cell.angle_alpha   90.00
_cell.angle_beta   90.00
_cell.angle_gamma   90.00
#
_symmetry.space_group_name_H-M   'P 1'
#
loop_
_entity.id
_entity.type
_entity.pdbx_description
1 polymer ?
#
loop_
_entity_poly.entity_id
_entity_poly.type
_entity_poly.pdbx_seq_one_letter_code
_entity_poly.pdbx_strand_id
1 'polypeptide(L)'
;ATMSSACVSGFTKMLYCSYCQGLFTLKPCNNYCLNVMKGCLANQADLDPEWSKYIGKSLFAPLTKSMTDIRRRYVSARNLNQKC
;
A
#
# COMPACT_ATOMS: atom_id res chain seq x y z
N ALA A 1 2.05 19.11 5.49
CA ALA A 1 1.49 17.86 6.03
C ALA A 1 2.59 17.11 6.75
N THR A 2 2.44 16.83 8.03
CA THR A 2 3.45 16.14 8.85
C THR A 2 2.99 14.70 9.09
N MET A 3 3.89 13.73 8.94
CA MET A 3 3.58 12.32 9.16
C MET A 3 3.38 12.05 10.66
N SER A 4 2.42 11.20 11.02
CA SER A 4 2.19 10.82 12.42
C SER A 4 3.39 10.05 12.99
N SER A 5 3.61 10.15 14.30
CA SER A 5 4.66 9.39 14.99
C SER A 5 4.50 7.88 14.81
N ALA A 6 3.25 7.39 14.79
CA ALA A 6 2.93 5.99 14.53
C ALA A 6 3.37 5.55 13.12
N CYS A 7 3.14 6.40 12.11
CA CYS A 7 3.61 6.13 10.75
C CYS A 7 5.14 6.12 10.68
N VAL A 8 5.83 7.10 11.27
CA VAL A 8 7.29 7.15 11.29
C VAL A 8 7.86 5.88 11.95
N SER A 9 7.33 5.48 13.10
CA SER A 9 7.76 4.24 13.79
C SER A 9 7.50 2.99 12.95
N GLY A 10 6.31 2.85 12.36
CA GLY A 10 5.96 1.71 11.52
C GLY A 10 6.81 1.62 10.25
N PHE A 11 7.04 2.75 9.59
CA PHE A 11 7.87 2.85 8.40
C PHE A 11 9.34 2.54 8.69
N THR A 12 9.89 3.07 9.78
CA THR A 12 11.26 2.78 10.20
C THR A 12 11.44 1.29 10.51
N LYS A 13 10.51 0.66 11.22
CA LYS A 13 10.56 -0.78 11.48
C LYS A 13 10.53 -1.58 10.19
N MET A 14 9.67 -1.20 9.26
CA MET A 14 9.51 -1.90 7.98
C MET A 14 10.77 -1.85 7.11
N LEU A 15 11.49 -0.73 7.08
CA LEU A 15 12.65 -0.56 6.20
C LEU A 15 13.99 -0.92 6.84
N TYR A 16 14.17 -0.62 8.14
CA TYR A 16 15.50 -0.64 8.74
C TYR A 16 15.70 -1.74 9.79
N CYS A 17 14.64 -2.33 10.36
CA CYS A 17 14.85 -3.36 11.38
C CYS A 17 15.56 -4.62 10.86
N SER A 18 15.37 -4.98 9.59
CA SER A 18 16.11 -6.11 8.99
C SER A 18 17.62 -5.86 8.98
N TYR A 19 18.05 -4.64 8.68
CA TYR A 19 19.45 -4.23 8.74
C TYR A 19 20.01 -4.33 10.17
N CYS A 20 19.25 -3.86 11.17
CA CYS A 20 19.65 -3.97 12.58
C CYS A 20 19.77 -5.43 13.06
N GLN A 21 19.08 -6.36 12.41
CA GLN A 21 19.10 -7.80 12.69
C GLN A 21 20.13 -8.57 11.84
N GLY A 22 20.91 -7.88 10.99
CA GLY A 22 21.89 -8.52 10.10
C GLY A 22 21.28 -9.17 8.84
N LEU A 23 20.02 -8.88 8.52
CA LEU A 23 19.27 -9.44 7.41
C LEU A 23 19.19 -8.48 6.21
N PHE A 24 20.34 -8.17 5.61
CA PHE A 24 20.50 -7.08 4.63
C PHE A 24 19.77 -7.28 3.29
N THR A 25 19.51 -8.53 2.89
CA THR A 25 18.86 -8.84 1.59
C THR A 25 17.34 -8.97 1.71
N LEU A 26 16.80 -8.96 2.93
CA LEU A 26 15.36 -9.09 3.16
C LEU A 26 14.64 -7.80 2.80
N LYS A 27 13.64 -7.94 1.93
CA LYS A 27 12.69 -6.88 1.59
C LYS A 27 11.41 -7.08 2.40
N PRO A 28 10.74 -5.99 2.82
CA PRO A 28 9.45 -6.11 3.50
C PRO A 28 8.42 -6.81 2.59
N CYS A 29 7.63 -7.72 3.17
CA CYS A 29 6.51 -8.35 2.47
C CYS A 29 5.54 -7.29 1.93
N ASN A 30 4.92 -7.57 0.79
CA ASN A 30 3.96 -6.66 0.17
C ASN A 30 2.80 -6.28 1.11
N ASN A 31 2.21 -7.27 1.80
CA ASN A 31 1.13 -7.00 2.75
C ASN A 31 1.58 -6.18 3.96
N TYR A 32 2.80 -6.40 4.45
CA TYR A 32 3.36 -5.59 5.53
C TYR A 32 3.53 -4.14 5.08
N CYS A 33 4.08 -3.93 3.89
CA CYS A 33 4.21 -2.61 3.27
C CYS A 33 2.88 -1.90 3.10
N LEU A 34 1.90 -2.58 2.49
CA LEU A 34 0.57 -2.01 2.28
C LEU A 34 -0.11 -1.64 3.60
N ASN A 35 0.05 -2.45 4.65
CA ASN A 35 -0.56 -2.16 5.95
C ASN A 35 0.08 -0.93 6.62
N VAL A 36 1.41 -0.79 6.59
CA VAL A 36 2.09 0.41 7.11
C VAL A 36 1.67 1.64 6.33
N MET A 37 1.69 1.59 5.00
CA MET A 37 1.37 2.73 4.15
C MET A 37 -0.10 3.16 4.24
N LYS A 38 -1.04 2.22 4.43
CA LYS A 38 -2.45 2.55 4.71
C LYS A 38 -2.60 3.38 5.97
N GLY A 39 -1.88 3.05 7.05
CA GLY A 39 -1.88 3.85 8.27
C GLY A 39 -1.24 5.23 8.06
N CYS A 40 -0.18 5.30 7.26
CA CYS A 40 0.52 6.55 6.94
C CYS A 40 -0.32 7.52 6.09
N LEU A 41 -1.15 6.99 5.19
CA LEU A 41 -1.92 7.75 4.21
C LEU A 41 -3.42 7.79 4.51
N ALA A 42 -3.83 7.47 5.76
CA ALA A 42 -5.23 7.40 6.14
C ALA A 42 -5.97 8.72 5.84
N ASN A 43 -5.41 9.85 6.28
CA ASN A 43 -6.00 11.17 6.08
C ASN A 43 -6.13 11.55 4.59
N GLN A 44 -5.20 11.07 3.75
CA GLN A 44 -5.24 11.27 2.31
C GLN A 44 -6.28 10.36 1.65
N ALA A 45 -6.46 9.14 2.18
CA ALA A 45 -7.43 8.19 1.68
C ALA A 45 -8.88 8.65 1.95
N ASP A 46 -9.12 9.43 3.00
CA ASP A 46 -10.43 10.01 3.30
C ASP A 46 -10.95 10.94 2.18
N LEU A 47 -10.05 11.49 1.37
CA LEU A 47 -10.39 12.36 0.23
C LEU A 47 -10.70 11.57 -1.06
N ASP A 48 -10.37 10.28 -1.15
CA ASP A 48 -10.56 9.47 -2.37
C ASP A 48 -12.01 9.41 -2.88
N PRO A 49 -13.06 9.37 -2.02
CA PRO A 49 -14.44 9.39 -2.50
C PRO A 49 -14.81 10.68 -3.24
N GLU A 50 -14.47 11.84 -2.67
CA GLU A 50 -14.77 13.14 -3.29
C GLU A 50 -13.89 13.38 -4.52
N TRP A 51 -12.62 13.01 -4.44
CA TRP A 51 -11.71 13.04 -5.57
C TRP A 51 -12.21 12.16 -6.73
N SER A 52 -12.73 10.97 -6.43
CA SER A 52 -13.27 10.04 -7.42
C SER A 52 -14.53 10.58 -8.09
N LYS A 53 -15.37 11.34 -7.38
CA LYS A 53 -16.51 12.05 -7.97
C LYS A 53 -16.03 13.17 -8.90
N TYR A 54 -15.07 13.98 -8.44
CA TYR A 54 -14.53 15.11 -9.21
C TYR A 54 -13.92 14.66 -10.55
N ILE A 55 -13.14 13.57 -10.54
CA ILE A 55 -12.50 13.02 -11.74
C ILE A 55 -13.50 12.21 -12.62
N GLY A 56 -14.77 12.09 -12.21
CA GLY A 56 -15.76 11.28 -12.95
C GLY A 56 -15.42 9.79 -12.94
N LYS A 57 -14.63 9.32 -11.97
CA LYS A 57 -14.20 7.93 -11.84
C LYS A 57 -15.40 7.00 -11.68
N SER A 58 -16.50 7.48 -11.08
CA SER A 58 -17.78 6.77 -10.97
C SER A 58 -18.43 6.49 -12.33
N LEU A 59 -18.28 7.38 -13.32
CA LEU A 59 -18.79 7.21 -14.68
C LEU A 59 -18.02 6.11 -15.44
N PHE A 60 -16.70 6.04 -15.25
CA PHE A 60 -15.84 5.04 -15.89
C PHE A 60 -15.55 3.80 -15.02
N ALA A 61 -16.13 3.74 -13.82
CA ALA A 61 -15.91 2.64 -12.87
C ALA A 61 -16.25 1.25 -13.47
N PRO A 62 -17.33 1.05 -14.22
CA PRO A 62 -17.65 -0.25 -14.80
C PRO A 62 -16.56 -0.76 -15.76
N LEU A 63 -15.99 0.13 -16.58
CA LEU A 63 -14.94 -0.19 -17.55
C LEU A 63 -13.60 -0.51 -16.86
N THR A 64 -13.32 0.15 -15.74
CA THR A 64 -12.04 0.03 -15.04
C THR A 64 -12.02 -1.06 -13.96
N LYS A 65 -13.18 -1.44 -13.41
CA LYS A 65 -13.30 -2.44 -12.34
C LYS A 65 -12.70 -3.79 -12.73
N SER A 66 -13.00 -4.27 -13.94
CA SER A 66 -12.46 -5.54 -14.46
C SER A 66 -10.92 -5.52 -14.54
N MET A 67 -10.35 -4.44 -15.07
CA MET A 67 -8.90 -4.26 -15.15
C MET A 67 -8.24 -4.18 -13.76
N THR A 68 -8.86 -3.48 -12.81
CA THR A 68 -8.34 -3.39 -11.44
C THR A 68 -8.41 -4.72 -10.68
N ASP A 69 -9.45 -5.54 -10.91
CA ASP A 69 -9.58 -6.84 -10.25
C ASP A 69 -8.60 -7.87 -10.83
N ILE A 70 -8.38 -7.89 -12.15
CA ILE A 70 -7.32 -8.69 -12.79
C ILE A 70 -5.95 -8.27 -12.24
N ARG A 71 -5.67 -6.97 -12.16
CA ARG A 71 -4.43 -6.44 -11.56
C ARG A 71 -4.29 -6.87 -10.10
N ARG A 72 -5.37 -6.81 -9.31
CA ARG A 72 -5.36 -7.22 -7.90
C ARG A 72 -5.06 -8.71 -7.75
N ARG A 73 -5.70 -9.58 -8.55
CA ARG A 73 -5.44 -11.02 -8.56
C ARG A 73 -4.00 -11.35 -8.98
N TYR A 74 -3.49 -10.70 -10.03
CA TYR A 74 -2.10 -10.87 -10.48
C TYR A 74 -1.08 -10.44 -9.42
N VAL A 75 -1.30 -9.28 -8.78
CA VAL A 75 -0.45 -8.81 -7.66
C VAL A 75 -0.53 -9.77 -6.48
N SER A 76 -1.73 -10.26 -6.14
CA SER A 76 -1.89 -11.27 -5.09
C SER A 76 -1.14 -12.57 -5.40
N ALA A 77 -1.17 -13.05 -6.65
CA ALA A 77 -0.43 -14.23 -7.09
C ALA A 77 1.10 -14.01 -7.06
N ARG A 78 1.57 -12.81 -7.39
CA ARG A 78 2.99 -12.46 -7.20
C ARG A 78 3.39 -12.40 -5.73
N ASN A 79 2.51 -11.91 -4.85
CA ASN A 79 2.77 -11.86 -3.41
C ASN A 79 2.90 -13.26 -2.79
N LEU A 80 2.16 -14.27 -3.27
CA LEU A 80 2.33 -15.66 -2.82
C LEU A 80 3.72 -16.23 -3.11
N ASN A 81 4.39 -15.74 -4.16
CA ASN A 81 5.71 -16.19 -4.57
C ASN A 81 6.83 -15.29 -4.04
N GLN A 82 6.50 -14.27 -3.26
CA GLN A 82 7.47 -13.34 -2.71
C GLN A 82 8.15 -13.99 -1.51
N LYS A 83 9.44 -14.35 -1.66
CA LYS A 83 10.30 -14.68 -0.53
C LYS A 83 10.61 -13.40 0.24
N CYS A 84 9.73 -13.12 1.18
CA CYS A 84 10.01 -12.41 2.40
C CYS A 84 9.91 -13.43 3.55
#